data_AF-A0A7C3DKN5-F1
#
_entry.id   AF-A0A7C3DKN5-F1
#
_cell.length_a   1.000
_cell.length_b   1.000
_cell.length_c   1.000
_cell.angle_alpha   90.00
_cell.angle_beta   90.00
_cell.angle_gamma   90.00
#
_symmetry.space_group_name_H-M   'P 1'
#
loop_
_entity.id
_entity.type
_entity.pdbx_description
1 polymer ?
#
loop_
_entity_poly.entity_id
_entity_poly.type
_entity_poly.pdbx_seq_one_letter_code
_entity_poly.pdbx_strand_id
1 'polypeptide(L)'
;MSSELLIRVSSHIALAAVLAGALWRRAGLPSAAAAVVAAAFWLALEWSTGDPRLLFPFAMGCAGAAAWRWSWTGAAAAAVLFLAARALTGASTPVLQTEILGTIFCLLAAMAVRRAGPAASAAAGSMAGLAALLL
;
A
#
# COMPACT_ATOMS: atom_id res chain seq x y z
N MET A 1 -7.72 9.44 -22.99
CA MET A 1 -7.31 9.07 -21.63
C MET A 1 -6.28 10.09 -21.17
N SER A 2 -6.48 10.78 -20.04
CA SER A 2 -5.48 11.76 -19.56
C SER A 2 -4.20 11.04 -19.11
N SER A 3 -3.05 11.71 -19.20
CA SER A 3 -1.76 11.21 -18.71
C SER A 3 -1.81 10.87 -17.22
N GLU A 4 -2.55 11.67 -16.44
CA GLU A 4 -2.78 11.45 -15.01
C GLU A 4 -3.49 10.12 -14.72
N LEU A 5 -4.56 9.81 -15.47
CA LEU A 5 -5.29 8.55 -15.31
C LEU A 5 -4.40 7.35 -15.65
N LEU A 6 -3.57 7.48 -16.68
CA LEU A 6 -2.64 6.42 -17.07
C LEU A 6 -1.63 6.12 -15.95
N ILE A 7 -0.99 7.14 -15.39
CA ILE A 7 -0.02 6.97 -14.30
C ILE A 7 -0.71 6.41 -13.05
N ARG A 8 -1.92 6.89 -12.72
CA ARG A 8 -2.71 6.38 -11.60
C ARG A 8 -3.00 4.89 -11.78
N VAL A 9 -3.51 4.46 -12.94
CA VAL A 9 -3.77 3.04 -13.22
C VAL A 9 -2.48 2.21 -13.19
N SER A 10 -1.38 2.71 -13.75
CA SER A 10 -0.08 2.02 -13.69
C SER A 10 0.40 1.82 -12.24
N SER A 11 0.16 2.79 -11.37
CA SER A 11 0.51 2.71 -9.94
C SER A 11 -0.26 1.60 -9.23
N HIS A 12 -1.56 1.50 -9.49
CA HIS A 12 -2.40 0.42 -8.98
C HIS A 12 -1.91 -0.95 -9.40
N ILE A 13 -1.63 -1.11 -10.69
CA ILE A 13 -1.15 -2.38 -11.26
C ILE A 13 0.19 -2.76 -10.63
N ALA A 14 1.11 -1.80 -10.49
CA ALA A 14 2.43 -2.04 -9.92
C ALA A 14 2.34 -2.50 -8.44
N LEU A 15 1.49 -1.85 -7.63
CA LEU A 15 1.26 -2.21 -6.23
C LEU A 15 0.50 -3.53 -6.08
N ALA A 16 -0.48 -3.79 -6.95
CA ALA A 16 -1.18 -5.07 -6.98
C ALA A 16 -0.23 -6.22 -7.35
N ALA A 17 0.73 -5.99 -8.26
CA ALA A 17 1.77 -6.97 -8.58
C ALA A 17 2.71 -7.24 -7.39
N VAL A 18 3.06 -6.20 -6.62
CA VAL A 18 3.82 -6.36 -5.36
C VAL A 18 3.04 -7.23 -4.36
N LEU A 19 1.75 -6.96 -4.17
CA LEU A 19 0.89 -7.76 -3.31
C LEU A 19 0.80 -9.21 -3.79
N ALA A 20 0.55 -9.43 -5.08
CA ALA A 20 0.49 -10.77 -5.66
C ALA A 20 1.82 -11.53 -5.49
N GLY A 21 2.95 -10.88 -5.75
CA GLY A 21 4.28 -11.43 -5.55
C GLY A 21 4.59 -11.75 -4.09
N ALA A 22 4.11 -10.90 -3.17
CA ALA A 22 4.27 -11.12 -1.74
C ALA A 22 3.51 -12.38 -1.29
N LEU A 23 2.28 -12.57 -1.77
CA LEU A 23 1.41 -13.69 -1.40
C LEU A 23 1.75 -15.02 -2.11
N TRP A 24 2.49 -14.96 -3.22
CA TRP A 24 2.77 -16.12 -4.08
C TRP A 24 3.41 -17.30 -3.34
N ARG A 25 2.76 -18.47 -3.44
CA ARG A 25 3.22 -19.81 -2.96
C ARG A 25 3.56 -19.93 -1.47
N ARG A 26 3.44 -18.88 -0.66
CA ARG A 26 3.73 -18.92 0.79
C ARG A 26 2.54 -18.64 1.68
N ALA A 27 1.54 -17.91 1.19
CA ALA A 27 0.37 -17.62 1.99
C ALA A 27 -0.64 -18.77 1.81
N GLY A 28 -1.20 -19.26 2.92
CA GLY A 28 -2.40 -20.09 2.83
C GLY A 28 -3.53 -19.28 2.20
N LEU A 29 -4.36 -19.92 1.37
CA LEU A 29 -5.48 -19.28 0.66
C LEU A 29 -6.31 -18.31 1.53
N PRO A 30 -6.75 -18.66 2.76
CA PRO A 30 -7.55 -17.73 3.57
C PRO A 30 -6.76 -16.48 3.98
N SER A 31 -5.47 -16.62 4.29
CA SER A 31 -4.62 -15.49 4.68
C SER A 31 -4.29 -14.59 3.48
N ALA A 32 -4.09 -15.18 2.30
CA ALA A 32 -3.92 -14.44 1.06
C ALA A 32 -5.18 -13.65 0.70
N ALA A 33 -6.36 -14.28 0.77
CA ALA A 33 -7.63 -13.63 0.51
C ALA A 33 -7.86 -12.44 1.47
N ALA A 34 -7.61 -12.64 2.77
CA ALA A 34 -7.74 -11.57 3.76
C ALA A 34 -6.79 -10.39 3.50
N ALA A 35 -5.53 -10.66 3.11
CA ALA A 35 -4.58 -9.61 2.73
C ALA A 35 -5.03 -8.85 1.47
N VAL A 36 -5.58 -9.55 0.48
CA VAL A 36 -6.15 -8.93 -0.72
C VAL A 36 -7.34 -8.05 -0.36
N VAL A 37 -8.25 -8.51 0.48
CA VAL A 37 -9.40 -7.73 0.94
C VAL A 37 -8.95 -6.47 1.69
N ALA A 38 -7.97 -6.59 2.59
CA ALA A 38 -7.45 -5.46 3.36
C ALA A 38 -6.82 -4.35 2.50
N ALA A 39 -6.25 -4.70 1.35
CA ALA A 39 -5.75 -3.72 0.38
C ALA A 39 -6.86 -3.25 -0.56
N ALA A 40 -7.56 -4.17 -1.24
CA ALA A 40 -8.53 -3.88 -2.29
C ALA A 40 -9.75 -3.09 -1.81
N PHE A 41 -10.07 -3.12 -0.51
CA PHE A 41 -11.09 -2.25 0.07
C PHE A 41 -10.83 -0.77 -0.24
N TRP A 42 -9.59 -0.32 -0.08
CA TRP A 42 -9.20 1.07 -0.32
C TRP A 42 -9.28 1.44 -1.80
N LEU A 43 -8.90 0.50 -2.67
CA LEU A 43 -9.05 0.67 -4.12
C LEU A 43 -10.51 0.85 -4.52
N ALA A 44 -11.41 0.06 -3.96
CA ALA A 44 -12.84 0.17 -4.22
C ALA A 44 -13.40 1.52 -3.73
N LEU A 45 -12.98 1.97 -2.54
CA LEU A 45 -13.38 3.27 -2.00
C LEU A 45 -12.82 4.44 -2.82
N GLU A 46 -11.57 4.37 -3.25
CA GLU A 46 -10.96 5.36 -4.13
C GLU A 46 -11.77 5.54 -5.41
N TRP A 47 -12.20 4.44 -6.02
CA TRP A 47 -12.95 4.48 -7.27
C TRP A 47 -14.40 4.97 -7.09
N SER A 48 -15.03 4.65 -5.95
CA SER A 48 -16.40 5.07 -5.67
C SER A 48 -16.50 6.53 -5.24
N THR A 49 -15.51 7.02 -4.49
CA THR A 49 -15.48 8.41 -3.99
C THR A 49 -14.75 9.38 -4.92
N GLY A 50 -13.88 8.85 -5.79
CA GLY A 50 -12.99 9.64 -6.62
C GLY A 50 -11.79 10.23 -5.86
N ASP A 51 -11.65 9.99 -4.54
CA ASP A 51 -10.59 10.58 -3.72
C ASP A 51 -9.23 9.87 -3.94
N PRO A 52 -8.24 10.52 -4.58
CA PRO A 52 -6.94 9.90 -4.84
C PRO A 52 -6.08 9.70 -3.58
N ARG A 53 -6.45 10.30 -2.43
CA ARG A 53 -5.72 10.09 -1.16
C ARG A 53 -5.85 8.66 -0.67
N LEU A 54 -6.93 7.97 -1.03
CA LEU A 54 -7.20 6.57 -0.66
C LEU A 54 -6.23 5.57 -1.32
N LEU A 55 -5.47 6.01 -2.33
CA LEU A 55 -4.36 5.23 -2.88
C LEU A 55 -3.28 4.95 -1.83
N PHE A 56 -3.11 5.84 -0.84
CA PHE A 56 -2.09 5.69 0.19
C PHE A 56 -2.32 4.46 1.10
N PRO A 57 -3.47 4.29 1.78
CA PRO A 57 -3.73 3.09 2.57
C PRO A 57 -3.75 1.81 1.72
N PHE A 58 -4.20 1.85 0.46
CA PHE A 58 -4.05 0.73 -0.48
C PHE A 58 -2.57 0.34 -0.65
N ALA A 59 -1.72 1.32 -0.98
CA ALA A 59 -0.29 1.11 -1.19
C ALA A 59 0.40 0.58 0.06
N MET A 60 0.04 1.09 1.24
CA MET A 60 0.58 0.63 2.51
C MET A 60 0.12 -0.79 2.86
N GLY A 61 -1.09 -1.19 2.47
CA GLY A 61 -1.53 -2.58 2.53
C GLY A 61 -0.66 -3.52 1.68
N CYS A 62 -0.36 -3.11 0.44
CA CYS A 62 0.56 -3.86 -0.44
C CYS A 62 1.98 -3.92 0.13
N ALA A 63 2.48 -2.80 0.66
CA ALA A 63 3.79 -2.73 1.30
C ALA A 63 3.85 -3.57 2.58
N GLY A 64 2.76 -3.65 3.35
CA GLY A 64 2.66 -4.52 4.51
C GLY A 64 2.71 -6.01 4.13
N ALA A 65 2.00 -6.42 3.08
CA ALA A 65 2.14 -7.79 2.55
C ALA A 65 3.58 -8.08 2.08
N ALA A 66 4.22 -7.11 1.41
CA ALA A 66 5.63 -7.19 1.01
C ALA A 66 6.57 -7.30 2.24
N ALA A 67 6.28 -6.58 3.32
CA ALA A 67 6.99 -6.66 4.58
C ALA A 67 6.95 -8.08 5.16
N TRP A 68 5.77 -8.71 5.16
CA TRP A 68 5.62 -10.11 5.55
C TRP A 68 6.54 -11.04 4.75
N ARG A 69 6.54 -10.94 3.42
CA ARG A 69 7.27 -11.87 2.56
C ARG A 69 8.77 -11.64 2.52
N TRP A 70 9.17 -10.38 2.42
CA TRP A 70 10.52 -9.94 2.08
C TRP A 70 11.15 -9.05 3.15
N SER A 71 10.55 -8.96 4.34
CA SER A 71 11.04 -8.11 5.43
C SER A 71 11.08 -6.63 5.01
N TRP A 72 11.90 -5.84 5.69
CA TRP A 72 12.07 -4.42 5.46
C TRP A 72 12.39 -4.06 4.00
N THR A 73 13.20 -4.87 3.30
CA THR A 73 13.65 -4.54 1.94
C THR A 73 12.48 -4.54 0.94
N GLY A 74 11.59 -5.53 0.99
CA GLY A 74 10.41 -5.53 0.13
C GLY A 74 9.40 -4.46 0.51
N ALA A 75 9.26 -4.18 1.80
CA ALA A 75 8.39 -3.11 2.30
C ALA A 75 8.87 -1.73 1.80
N ALA A 76 10.18 -1.47 1.91
CA ALA A 76 10.81 -0.25 1.42
C ALA A 76 10.71 -0.12 -0.10
N ALA A 77 10.91 -1.21 -0.85
CA ALA A 77 10.76 -1.19 -2.31
C ALA A 77 9.32 -0.82 -2.74
N ALA A 78 8.31 -1.39 -2.07
CA ALA A 78 6.91 -1.08 -2.32
C ALA A 78 6.58 0.39 -1.99
N ALA A 79 7.10 0.89 -0.87
CA ALA A 79 6.97 2.27 -0.45
C ALA A 79 7.61 3.26 -1.44
N VAL A 80 8.84 3.00 -1.88
CA VAL A 80 9.53 3.83 -2.87
C VAL A 80 8.77 3.84 -4.19
N LEU A 81 8.27 2.69 -4.64
CA LEU A 81 7.44 2.60 -5.84
C LEU A 81 6.20 3.49 -5.74
N PHE A 82 5.51 3.46 -4.60
CA PHE A 82 4.36 4.34 -4.35
C PHE A 82 4.76 5.82 -4.35
N LEU A 83 5.77 6.22 -3.58
CA LEU A 83 6.18 7.62 -3.46
C LEU A 83 6.68 8.18 -4.79
N ALA A 84 7.40 7.38 -5.57
CA ALA A 84 7.84 7.75 -6.92
C ALA A 84 6.63 7.96 -7.85
N ALA A 85 5.66 7.05 -7.83
CA ALA A 85 4.42 7.21 -8.59
C ALA A 85 3.66 8.49 -8.20
N ARG A 86 3.56 8.79 -6.90
CA ARG A 86 2.91 10.02 -6.40
C ARG A 86 3.59 11.28 -6.90
N ALA A 87 4.92 11.32 -6.83
CA ALA A 87 5.70 12.42 -7.37
C ALA A 87 5.48 12.58 -8.89
N LEU A 88 5.44 11.48 -9.64
CA LEU A 88 5.17 11.49 -11.08
C LEU A 88 3.74 11.93 -11.44
N THR A 89 2.76 11.68 -10.57
CA THR A 89 1.39 12.22 -10.72
C THR A 89 1.25 13.69 -10.31
N GLY A 90 2.33 14.36 -9.91
CA GLY A 90 2.31 15.77 -9.54
C GLY A 90 1.74 16.03 -8.14
N ALA A 91 1.85 15.06 -7.21
CA ALA A 91 1.53 15.31 -5.81
C ALA A 91 2.35 16.50 -5.30
N SER A 92 1.69 17.43 -4.60
CA SER A 92 2.36 18.61 -4.07
C SER A 92 3.38 18.24 -2.99
N THR A 93 4.42 19.05 -2.82
CA THR A 93 5.44 18.84 -1.79
C THR A 93 4.89 18.58 -0.39
N PRO A 94 3.89 19.33 0.14
CA PRO A 94 3.33 19.03 1.45
C PRO A 94 2.63 17.66 1.49
N VAL A 95 1.94 17.25 0.42
CA VAL A 95 1.31 15.92 0.34
C VAL A 95 2.39 14.83 0.38
N LEU A 96 3.47 14.98 -0.40
CA LEU A 96 4.57 14.03 -0.40
C LEU A 96 5.26 13.93 0.98
N GLN A 97 5.43 15.04 1.70
CA GLN A 97 6.00 15.05 3.04
C GLN A 97 5.14 14.24 4.02
N THR A 98 3.82 14.45 4.01
CA THR A 98 2.88 13.68 4.83
C THR A 98 2.91 12.19 4.45
N GLU A 99 2.90 11.88 3.15
CA GLU A 99 2.96 10.50 2.65
C GLU A 99 4.29 9.81 3.03
N ILE A 100 5.42 10.51 3.02
CA ILE A 100 6.72 9.98 3.47
C ILE A 100 6.69 9.65 4.97
N LEU A 101 6.23 10.58 5.81
CA LEU A 101 6.14 10.35 7.25
C LEU A 101 5.15 9.22 7.58
N GLY A 102 3.96 9.27 6.96
CA GLY A 102 2.96 8.22 7.06
C GLY A 102 3.52 6.87 6.65
N THR A 103 4.30 6.82 5.57
CA THR A 103 4.92 5.58 5.06
C THR A 103 5.80 4.97 6.13
N ILE A 104 6.65 5.76 6.79
CA ILE A 104 7.53 5.26 7.87
C ILE A 104 6.68 4.61 8.98
N PHE A 105 5.63 5.28 9.44
CA PHE A 105 4.72 4.73 10.46
C PHE A 105 4.05 3.42 9.99
N CYS A 106 3.58 3.38 8.74
CA CYS A 106 2.92 2.21 8.17
C CYS A 106 3.85 1.01 8.07
N LEU A 107 5.09 1.22 7.63
CA LEU A 107 6.08 0.15 7.53
C LEU A 107 6.47 -0.37 8.93
N LEU A 108 6.62 0.50 9.92
CA LEU A 108 6.87 0.10 11.30
C LEU A 108 5.71 -0.74 11.86
N ALA A 109 4.46 -0.30 11.65
CA ALA A 109 3.27 -1.04 12.06
C ALA A 109 3.19 -2.43 11.40
N ALA A 110 3.40 -2.49 10.08
CA ALA A 110 3.41 -3.74 9.33
C ALA A 110 4.53 -4.69 9.79
N MET A 111 5.72 -4.16 10.08
CA MET A 111 6.86 -4.92 10.60
C MET A 111 6.62 -5.46 12.02
N ALA A 112 5.99 -4.67 12.88
CA ALA A 112 5.67 -5.08 14.25
C ALA A 112 4.77 -6.32 14.28
N VAL A 113 3.79 -6.41 13.36
CA VAL A 113 2.89 -7.56 13.27
C VAL A 113 3.30 -8.58 12.21
N ARG A 114 4.49 -8.44 11.61
CA ARG A 114 4.95 -9.26 10.48
C ARG A 114 4.81 -10.75 10.73
N ARG A 115 5.13 -11.21 11.94
CA ARG A 115 5.09 -12.65 12.30
C ARG A 115 3.68 -13.22 12.40
N ALA A 116 2.65 -12.37 12.52
CA ALA A 116 1.25 -12.79 12.56
C ALA A 116 0.68 -13.14 11.18
N GLY A 117 1.44 -12.91 10.10
CA GLY A 117 1.07 -13.30 8.74
C GLY A 117 0.80 -12.13 7.80
N PRO A 118 0.52 -12.43 6.52
CA PRO A 118 0.36 -11.41 5.49
C PRO A 118 -0.87 -10.53 5.72
N ALA A 119 -1.99 -11.12 6.17
CA ALA A 119 -3.22 -10.39 6.43
C ALA A 119 -3.04 -9.36 7.56
N ALA A 120 -2.42 -9.76 8.67
CA ALA A 120 -2.14 -8.86 9.78
C ALA A 120 -1.20 -7.73 9.36
N SER A 121 -0.14 -8.05 8.62
CA SER A 121 0.83 -7.06 8.14
C SER A 121 0.23 -6.08 7.13
N ALA A 122 -0.58 -6.57 6.18
CA ALA A 122 -1.32 -5.74 5.24
C ALA A 122 -2.34 -4.85 5.97
N ALA A 123 -3.14 -5.40 6.88
CA ALA A 123 -4.12 -4.63 7.64
C ALA A 123 -3.45 -3.55 8.51
N ALA A 124 -2.35 -3.86 9.19
CA ALA A 124 -1.62 -2.87 9.98
C ALA A 124 -1.06 -1.74 9.12
N GLY A 125 -0.47 -2.06 7.96
CA GLY A 125 -0.02 -1.06 6.99
C GLY A 125 -1.18 -0.18 6.50
N SER A 126 -2.27 -0.80 6.04
CA SER A 126 -3.48 -0.11 5.57
C SER A 126 -4.09 0.81 6.63
N MET A 127 -4.28 0.32 7.87
CA MET A 127 -4.90 1.08 8.95
C MET A 127 -4.02 2.22 9.46
N ALA A 128 -2.71 2.01 9.54
CA ALA A 128 -1.77 3.09 9.81
C ALA A 128 -1.80 4.15 8.69
N GLY A 129 -1.98 3.72 7.44
CA GLY A 129 -2.11 4.62 6.29
C GLY A 129 -3.36 5.48 6.40
N LEU A 130 -4.49 4.89 6.77
CA LEU A 130 -5.72 5.63 7.07
C LEU A 130 -5.51 6.64 8.20
N ALA A 131 -4.92 6.20 9.31
CA ALA A 131 -4.67 7.08 10.46
C ALA A 131 -3.79 8.27 10.08
N ALA A 132 -2.77 8.05 9.24
CA ALA A 132 -1.91 9.12 8.74
C ALA A 132 -2.62 10.11 7.81
N LEU A 133 -3.71 9.72 7.14
CA LEU A 133 -4.53 10.65 6.35
C LEU A 133 -5.45 11.52 7.22
N LEU A 134 -5.65 11.16 8.49
CA LEU A 134 -6.50 11.91 9.43
C LEU A 134 -5.71 12.95 10.25
N LEU A 135 -4.38 13.00 10.09
CA LEU A 135 -3.47 13.97 10.69
C LEU A 135 -3.21 15.14 9.74
#